data_AF-A0A950VMD9-F1
#
_entry.id   AF-A0A950VMD9-F1
#
_cell.length_a   1.000
_cell.length_b   1.000
_cell.length_c   1.000
_cell.angle_alpha   90.00
_cell.angle_beta   90.00
_cell.angle_gamma   90.00
#
_symmetry.space_group_name_H-M   'P 1'
#
loop_
_entity.id
_entity.type
_entity.pdbx_description
1 polymer ?
#
loop_
_entity_poly.entity_id
_entity_poly.type
_entity_poly.pdbx_seq_one_letter_code
_entity_poly.pdbx_strand_id
1 'polypeptide(L)'
;MKMALFSEPADAEVRAGIITEAGIVDVSSVVPPARMPQRTMETIIDNFESLRAPLERIAAQSTPRPLDSVRLRPPLPLPSKVMCCIANYWEHAQREARPLNMFLKNPDAVVGPGDTIHLPNYTVPWMFMHEAELGVVLKGPARNVAESDWRSAVFGYTGMMDITGRGEGRSTWG
;
A
#
# COMPACT_ATOMS: atom_id res chain seq x y z
N MET A 1 -2.43 -7.08 -12.72
CA MET A 1 -3.63 -7.27 -11.89
C MET A 1 -3.62 -6.22 -10.78
N LYS A 2 -4.75 -5.57 -10.48
CA LYS A 2 -4.86 -4.57 -9.40
C LYS A 2 -5.59 -5.21 -8.22
N MET A 3 -4.85 -5.60 -7.18
CA MET A 3 -5.43 -6.18 -5.96
C MET A 3 -5.88 -5.08 -5.02
N ALA A 4 -6.98 -5.31 -4.30
CA ALA A 4 -7.46 -4.43 -3.25
C ALA A 4 -8.05 -5.23 -2.09
N LEU A 5 -8.08 -4.61 -0.92
CA LEU A 5 -8.96 -5.00 0.17
C LEU A 5 -10.19 -4.08 0.14
N PHE A 6 -11.38 -4.63 0.37
CA PHE A 6 -12.61 -3.85 0.40
C PHE A 6 -13.61 -4.43 1.39
N SER A 7 -14.61 -3.64 1.78
CA SER A 7 -15.77 -4.09 2.54
C SER A 7 -17.04 -3.52 1.93
N GLU A 8 -18.17 -4.18 2.16
CA GLU A 8 -19.48 -3.63 1.80
C GLU A 8 -19.91 -2.58 2.84
N PRO A 9 -20.70 -1.55 2.49
CA PRO A 9 -21.17 -0.57 3.47
C PRO A 9 -21.98 -1.19 4.62
N ALA A 10 -22.67 -2.29 4.34
CA ALA A 10 -23.49 -3.02 5.30
C ALA A 10 -22.73 -4.09 6.11
N ASP A 11 -21.45 -4.35 5.78
CA ASP A 11 -20.65 -5.43 6.38
C ASP A 11 -19.25 -4.94 6.78
N ALA A 12 -18.83 -5.28 8.00
CA ALA A 12 -17.49 -4.95 8.48
C ALA A 12 -16.42 -5.94 7.98
N GLU A 13 -16.81 -7.08 7.40
CA GLU A 13 -15.87 -8.05 6.86
C GLU A 13 -15.06 -7.46 5.70
N VAL A 14 -13.73 -7.54 5.82
CA VAL A 14 -12.81 -7.08 4.78
C VAL A 14 -12.37 -8.26 3.92
N ARG A 15 -12.60 -8.15 2.63
CA ARG A 15 -12.32 -9.16 1.62
C ARG A 15 -11.27 -8.71 0.63
N ALA A 16 -10.63 -9.65 -0.04
CA ALA A 16 -9.78 -9.36 -1.17
C ALA A 16 -10.62 -9.26 -2.45
N GLY A 17 -10.23 -8.35 -3.34
CA GLY A 17 -10.84 -8.20 -4.65
C GLY A 17 -9.84 -7.78 -5.72
N ILE A 18 -10.27 -7.92 -6.98
CA ILE A 18 -9.54 -7.47 -8.17
C ILE A 18 -10.27 -6.28 -8.76
N ILE A 19 -9.57 -5.15 -8.88
CA ILE A 19 -10.08 -3.96 -9.55
C ILE A 19 -9.94 -4.14 -11.07
N THR A 20 -11.05 -3.98 -11.77
CA THR A 20 -11.19 -3.96 -13.23
C THR A 20 -11.75 -2.60 -13.67
N GLU A 21 -11.90 -2.39 -14.97
CA GLU A 21 -12.55 -1.17 -15.49
C GLU A 21 -14.03 -1.08 -15.12
N ALA A 22 -14.70 -2.22 -14.96
CA ALA A 22 -16.12 -2.30 -14.64
C ALA A 22 -16.41 -2.25 -13.12
N GLY A 23 -15.40 -2.34 -12.27
CA GLY A 23 -15.60 -2.32 -10.82
C GLY A 23 -14.59 -3.17 -10.06
N ILE A 24 -15.04 -3.78 -8.95
CA ILE A 24 -14.26 -4.73 -8.16
C ILE A 24 -14.92 -6.12 -8.18
N VAL A 25 -14.11 -7.14 -8.38
CA VAL A 25 -14.53 -8.55 -8.30
C VAL A 25 -14.10 -9.12 -6.95
N ASP A 26 -15.04 -9.64 -6.17
CA ASP A 26 -14.76 -10.40 -4.92
C ASP A 26 -14.06 -11.72 -5.29
N VAL A 27 -12.91 -11.99 -4.67
CA VAL A 27 -12.13 -13.22 -4.90
C VAL A 27 -12.13 -14.16 -3.69
N SER A 28 -13.06 -13.97 -2.75
CA SER A 28 -13.10 -14.72 -1.49
C SER A 28 -13.31 -16.23 -1.67
N SER A 29 -13.82 -16.69 -2.81
CA SER A 29 -13.89 -18.12 -3.15
C SER A 29 -12.54 -18.74 -3.54
N VAL A 30 -11.54 -17.92 -3.90
CA VAL A 30 -10.16 -18.35 -4.17
C VAL A 30 -9.26 -18.04 -2.97
N VAL A 31 -9.44 -16.88 -2.36
CA VAL A 31 -8.68 -16.45 -1.18
C VAL A 31 -9.66 -16.04 -0.07
N PRO A 32 -10.06 -16.98 0.81
CA PRO A 32 -10.97 -16.69 1.90
C PRO A 32 -10.41 -15.60 2.83
N PRO A 33 -11.27 -14.75 3.42
CA PRO A 33 -10.84 -13.77 4.41
C PRO A 33 -10.14 -14.44 5.59
N ALA A 34 -8.91 -14.01 5.88
CA ALA A 34 -8.24 -14.40 7.11
C ALA A 34 -8.79 -13.61 8.30
N ARG A 35 -8.51 -14.08 9.53
CA ARG A 35 -8.90 -13.38 10.77
C ARG A 35 -8.50 -11.91 10.80
N MET A 36 -7.33 -11.59 10.23
CA MET A 36 -6.83 -10.22 10.11
C MET A 36 -6.73 -9.85 8.62
N PRO A 37 -7.25 -8.69 8.18
CA PRO A 37 -7.22 -8.32 6.76
C PRO A 37 -5.80 -8.28 6.16
N GLN A 38 -4.81 -7.90 6.97
CA GLN A 38 -3.39 -7.97 6.61
C GLN A 38 -2.96 -9.37 6.15
N ARG A 39 -3.42 -10.43 6.86
CA ARG A 39 -3.07 -11.82 6.56
C ARG A 39 -3.70 -12.30 5.25
N THR A 40 -4.85 -11.75 4.87
CA THR A 40 -5.47 -12.03 3.57
C THR A 40 -4.56 -11.56 2.43
N MET A 41 -4.05 -10.32 2.51
CA MET A 41 -3.13 -9.81 1.48
C MET A 41 -1.76 -10.51 1.50
N GLU A 42 -1.22 -10.82 2.68
CA GLU A 42 0.03 -11.60 2.79
C GLU A 42 -0.11 -12.98 2.14
N THR A 43 -1.24 -13.66 2.33
CA THR A 43 -1.52 -14.94 1.67
C THR A 43 -1.46 -14.80 0.14
N ILE A 44 -2.01 -13.71 -0.41
CA ILE A 44 -1.96 -13.42 -1.84
C ILE A 44 -0.51 -13.18 -2.28
N ILE A 45 0.23 -12.36 -1.55
CA ILE A 45 1.62 -12.00 -1.88
C ILE A 45 2.51 -13.24 -1.89
N ASP A 46 2.42 -14.06 -0.84
CA ASP A 46 3.28 -15.23 -0.64
C ASP A 46 2.97 -16.36 -1.63
N ASN A 47 1.71 -16.47 -2.08
CA ASN A 47 1.25 -17.55 -2.95
C ASN A 47 0.86 -17.07 -4.36
N PHE A 48 1.29 -15.87 -4.77
CA PHE A 48 0.74 -15.22 -5.96
C PHE A 48 0.91 -16.04 -7.24
N GLU A 49 2.04 -16.73 -7.40
CA GLU A 49 2.29 -17.51 -8.62
C GLU A 49 1.31 -18.66 -8.79
N SER A 50 0.91 -19.34 -7.70
CA SER A 50 -0.12 -20.39 -7.78
C SER A 50 -1.53 -19.83 -7.84
N LEU A 51 -1.77 -18.66 -7.22
CA LEU A 51 -3.07 -18.00 -7.19
C LEU A 51 -3.40 -17.23 -8.47
N ARG A 52 -2.41 -16.86 -9.28
CA ARG A 52 -2.59 -16.01 -10.47
C ARG A 52 -3.67 -16.53 -11.42
N ALA A 53 -3.55 -17.78 -11.88
CA ALA A 53 -4.50 -18.33 -12.85
C ALA A 53 -5.93 -18.48 -12.28
N PRO A 54 -6.14 -18.98 -11.04
CA PRO A 54 -7.45 -18.94 -10.38
C PRO A 54 -8.04 -17.53 -10.25
N LEU A 55 -7.22 -16.54 -9.86
CA LEU A 55 -7.64 -15.14 -9.71
C LEU A 55 -8.05 -14.53 -11.05
N GLU A 56 -7.28 -14.75 -12.11
CA GLU A 56 -7.62 -14.30 -13.47
C GLU A 56 -8.93 -14.93 -13.97
N ARG A 57 -9.14 -16.22 -13.69
CA ARG A 57 -10.38 -16.91 -14.06
C ARG A 57 -11.60 -16.31 -13.38
N ILE A 58 -11.55 -16.07 -12.06
CA ILE A 58 -12.65 -15.44 -11.33
C ILE A 58 -12.89 -14.01 -11.80
N ALA A 59 -11.83 -13.23 -12.02
CA ALA A 59 -11.95 -11.88 -12.55
C ALA A 59 -12.67 -11.82 -13.91
N ALA A 60 -12.50 -12.85 -14.75
CA ALA A 60 -13.13 -12.93 -16.06
C ALA A 60 -14.57 -13.48 -16.04
N GLN A 61 -14.96 -14.23 -14.99
CA GLN A 61 -16.24 -14.95 -14.94
C GLN A 61 -17.26 -14.30 -14.01
N SER A 62 -16.82 -13.54 -13.03
CA SER A 62 -17.69 -12.90 -12.03
C SER A 62 -18.15 -11.53 -12.48
N THR A 63 -19.37 -11.15 -12.07
CA THR A 63 -19.89 -9.79 -12.25
C THR A 63 -19.20 -8.82 -11.28
N PRO A 64 -18.50 -7.79 -11.77
CA PRO A 64 -17.91 -6.77 -10.91
C PRO A 64 -18.97 -5.93 -10.21
N ARG A 65 -18.67 -5.47 -9.01
CA ARG A 65 -19.47 -4.48 -8.29
C ARG A 65 -18.93 -3.07 -8.59
N PRO A 66 -19.80 -2.06 -8.77
CA PRO A 66 -19.35 -0.67 -8.94
C PRO A 66 -18.41 -0.26 -7.80
N LEU A 67 -17.29 0.42 -8.11
CA LEU A 67 -16.29 0.78 -7.11
C LEU A 67 -16.85 1.74 -6.04
N ASP A 68 -17.80 2.59 -6.41
CA ASP A 68 -18.48 3.52 -5.51
C ASP A 68 -19.52 2.85 -4.60
N SER A 69 -19.89 1.60 -4.88
CA SER A 69 -20.79 0.80 -4.04
C SER A 69 -20.08 0.06 -2.89
N VAL A 70 -18.75 0.11 -2.85
CA VAL A 70 -17.92 -0.53 -1.82
C VAL A 70 -17.00 0.48 -1.13
N ARG A 71 -16.46 0.11 0.02
CA ARG A 71 -15.39 0.87 0.66
C ARG A 71 -14.05 0.18 0.45
N LEU A 72 -13.14 0.85 -0.27
CA LEU A 72 -11.75 0.40 -0.36
C LEU A 72 -11.06 0.53 1.00
N ARG A 73 -10.26 -0.47 1.34
CA ARG A 73 -9.44 -0.55 2.54
C ARG A 73 -7.97 -0.44 2.11
N PRO A 74 -7.05 -0.05 3.02
CA PRO A 74 -5.63 -0.04 2.66
C PRO A 74 -5.21 -1.45 2.21
N PRO A 75 -4.41 -1.59 1.14
CA PRO A 75 -4.03 -2.91 0.61
C PRO A 75 -3.21 -3.72 1.61
N LEU A 76 -2.45 -3.04 2.48
CA LEU A 76 -1.70 -3.61 3.60
C LEU A 76 -2.06 -2.81 4.86
N PRO A 77 -3.08 -3.22 5.62
CA PRO A 77 -3.55 -2.46 6.78
C PRO A 77 -2.58 -2.40 7.95
N LEU A 78 -1.67 -3.38 8.07
CA LEU A 78 -0.73 -3.46 9.18
C LEU A 78 0.57 -4.14 8.70
N PRO A 79 1.34 -3.51 7.79
CA PRO A 79 2.56 -4.09 7.27
C PRO A 79 3.59 -4.26 8.39
N SER A 80 4.45 -5.28 8.31
CA SER A 80 5.44 -5.50 9.38
C SER A 80 6.41 -4.33 9.57
N LYS A 81 6.70 -3.57 8.51
CA LYS A 81 7.57 -2.38 8.47
C LYS A 81 7.09 -1.45 7.34
N VAL A 82 7.20 -0.14 7.55
CA VAL A 82 7.07 0.87 6.50
C VAL A 82 8.39 1.64 6.42
N MET A 83 9.14 1.44 5.34
CA MET A 83 10.43 2.11 5.11
C MET A 83 10.22 3.28 4.15
N CYS A 84 10.45 4.50 4.62
CA CYS A 84 10.31 5.72 3.83
C CYS A 84 11.68 6.23 3.42
N CYS A 85 11.80 6.77 2.19
CA CYS A 85 13.01 7.41 1.70
C CYS A 85 12.94 8.92 1.92
N ILE A 86 14.03 9.53 2.38
CA ILE A 86 14.09 10.98 2.60
C ILE A 86 14.55 11.67 1.32
N ALA A 87 13.73 12.59 0.79
CA ALA A 87 14.09 13.51 -0.30
C ALA A 87 14.77 12.80 -1.48
N ASN A 88 14.13 11.75 -2.00
CA ASN A 88 14.71 10.85 -3.02
C ASN A 88 14.28 11.20 -4.47
N TYR A 89 13.81 12.43 -4.68
CA TYR A 89 13.47 12.97 -5.99
C TYR A 89 14.06 14.37 -6.16
N TRP A 90 14.52 14.68 -7.38
CA TRP A 90 15.07 15.98 -7.74
C TRP A 90 14.31 16.54 -8.92
N GLU A 91 13.50 17.57 -8.66
CA GLU A 91 12.57 18.14 -9.62
C GLU A 91 13.26 18.77 -10.84
N HIS A 92 14.52 19.23 -10.70
CA HIS A 92 15.20 20.05 -11.70
C HIS A 92 16.70 19.78 -11.89
N ALA A 93 17.27 18.73 -11.32
CA ALA A 93 18.70 18.42 -11.51
C ALA A 93 18.97 16.92 -11.47
N GLN A 94 19.66 16.41 -12.49
CA GLN A 94 20.33 15.12 -12.37
C GLN A 94 21.51 15.29 -11.43
N ARG A 95 21.44 14.61 -10.28
CA ARG A 95 22.56 14.46 -9.36
C ARG A 95 23.02 13.00 -9.40
N GLU A 96 24.27 12.77 -9.05
CA GLU A 96 24.75 11.41 -8.81
C GLU A 96 23.86 10.70 -7.79
N ALA A 97 23.65 9.41 -8.00
CA ALA A 97 22.91 8.57 -7.07
C ALA A 97 23.58 8.63 -5.68
N ARG A 98 22.78 8.86 -4.65
CA ARG A 98 23.23 8.88 -3.26
C ARG A 98 22.73 7.62 -2.56
N PRO A 99 23.44 7.11 -1.54
CA PRO A 99 22.89 6.09 -0.67
C PRO A 99 21.51 6.52 -0.15
N LEU A 100 20.54 5.61 -0.22
CA LEU A 100 19.18 5.86 0.25
C LEU A 100 19.21 6.17 1.74
N ASN A 101 18.76 7.37 2.11
CA ASN A 101 18.53 7.73 3.50
C ASN A 101 17.10 7.34 3.86
N MET A 102 16.95 6.42 4.82
CA MET A 102 15.67 5.82 5.15
C MET A 102 15.31 5.98 6.62
N PHE A 103 14.02 6.03 6.90
CA PHE A 103 13.47 5.94 8.25
C PHE A 103 12.29 4.97 8.30
N LEU A 104 11.88 4.60 9.51
CA LEU A 104 10.69 3.78 9.73
C LEU A 104 9.51 4.67 10.07
N LYS A 105 8.41 4.52 9.33
CA LYS A 105 7.10 5.02 9.74
C LYS A 105 6.38 3.92 10.53
N ASN A 106 5.63 4.32 11.56
CA ASN A 106 4.84 3.37 12.35
C ASN A 106 3.81 2.68 11.43
N PRO A 107 3.77 1.34 11.35
CA PRO A 107 2.72 0.62 10.64
C PRO A 107 1.29 0.97 11.05
N ASP A 108 1.08 1.36 12.31
CA ASP A 108 -0.24 1.76 12.83
C ASP A 108 -0.74 3.08 12.20
N ALA A 109 0.14 3.82 11.49
CA ALA A 109 -0.23 5.06 10.81
C ALA A 109 -0.93 4.82 9.44
N VAL A 110 -1.07 3.57 9.00
CA VAL A 110 -1.70 3.26 7.71
C VAL A 110 -3.22 3.48 7.80
N VAL A 111 -3.73 4.30 6.89
CA VAL A 111 -5.17 4.52 6.67
C VAL A 111 -5.51 4.27 5.20
N GLY A 112 -6.79 3.98 4.93
CA GLY A 112 -7.27 3.66 3.59
C GLY A 112 -7.56 4.87 2.72
N PRO A 113 -7.79 4.66 1.41
CA PRO A 113 -8.32 5.69 0.53
C PRO A 113 -9.66 6.22 1.05
N GLY A 114 -9.79 7.55 1.15
CA GLY A 114 -11.00 8.21 1.68
C GLY A 114 -11.12 8.23 3.20
N ASP A 115 -10.20 7.63 3.95
CA ASP A 115 -10.16 7.75 5.41
C ASP A 115 -9.68 9.16 5.82
N THR A 116 -10.11 9.59 7.02
CA THR A 116 -9.77 10.92 7.54
C THR A 116 -8.45 10.89 8.29
N ILE A 117 -7.55 11.83 7.98
CA ILE A 117 -6.35 12.11 8.77
C ILE A 117 -6.72 13.13 9.84
N HIS A 118 -6.66 12.72 11.10
CA HIS A 118 -6.91 13.60 12.24
C HIS A 118 -5.63 14.35 12.59
N LEU A 119 -5.59 15.64 12.27
CA LEU A 119 -4.49 16.51 12.65
C LEU A 119 -4.58 16.80 14.15
N PRO A 120 -3.55 16.49 14.95
CA PRO A 120 -3.58 16.78 16.37
C PRO A 120 -3.53 18.29 16.61
N ASN A 121 -4.22 18.75 17.65
CA ASN A 121 -4.21 20.15 18.06
C ASN A 121 -3.02 20.43 18.97
N TYR A 122 -1.84 20.62 18.38
CA TYR A 122 -0.60 20.96 19.08
C TYR A 122 -0.03 22.30 18.60
N THR A 123 0.73 22.99 19.45
CA THR A 123 1.55 24.16 19.05
C THR A 123 2.79 23.77 18.24
N VAL A 124 3.27 22.53 18.41
CA VAL A 124 4.29 21.89 17.58
C VAL A 124 3.82 20.45 17.32
N PRO A 125 3.71 19.99 16.07
CA PRO A 125 4.12 20.62 14.81
C PRO A 125 3.26 21.84 14.43
N TRP A 126 3.87 22.84 13.80
CA TRP A 126 3.17 24.06 13.33
C TRP A 126 2.65 23.95 11.89
N MET A 127 3.03 22.89 11.17
CA MET A 127 2.58 22.65 9.80
C MET A 127 2.44 21.15 9.54
N PHE A 128 1.43 20.77 8.77
CA PHE A 128 1.27 19.41 8.26
C PHE A 128 1.44 19.43 6.75
N MET A 129 2.34 18.59 6.25
CA MET A 129 2.64 18.45 4.83
C MET A 129 2.21 17.07 4.35
N HIS A 130 1.82 17.04 3.07
CA HIS A 130 1.51 15.82 2.35
C HIS A 130 2.57 15.59 1.28
N GLU A 131 3.07 14.38 1.19
CA GLU A 131 4.08 13.97 0.21
C GLU A 131 3.50 12.80 -0.59
N ALA A 132 3.31 13.00 -1.90
CA ALA A 132 2.81 11.96 -2.78
C ALA A 132 3.96 11.04 -3.20
N GLU A 133 3.87 9.77 -2.84
CA GLU A 133 4.97 8.81 -2.94
C GLU A 133 4.55 7.53 -3.69
N LEU A 134 5.51 6.94 -4.39
CA LEU A 134 5.38 5.58 -4.92
C LEU A 134 5.74 4.59 -3.81
N GLY A 135 4.75 3.86 -3.30
CA GLY A 135 4.95 2.75 -2.39
C GLY A 135 5.38 1.49 -3.15
N VAL A 136 6.50 0.89 -2.76
CA VAL A 136 6.94 -0.43 -3.27
C VAL A 136 6.52 -1.51 -2.29
N VAL A 137 5.72 -2.47 -2.75
CA VAL A 137 5.30 -3.62 -1.96
C VAL A 137 6.28 -4.77 -2.18
N LEU A 138 6.95 -5.18 -1.11
CA LEU A 138 7.91 -6.28 -1.15
C LEU A 138 7.22 -7.63 -0.95
N LYS A 139 7.75 -8.68 -1.58
CA LYS A 139 7.46 -10.07 -1.25
C LYS A 139 8.65 -10.73 -0.56
N GLY A 140 8.35 -11.68 0.31
CA GLY A 140 9.35 -12.39 1.11
C GLY A 140 9.51 -13.86 0.69
N PRO A 141 10.56 -14.53 1.22
CA PRO A 141 11.67 -13.94 1.95
C PRO A 141 12.66 -13.22 1.01
N ALA A 142 13.16 -12.04 1.41
CA ALA A 142 14.16 -11.27 0.67
C ALA A 142 15.25 -10.79 1.63
N ARG A 143 16.53 -11.10 1.33
CA ARG A 143 17.69 -10.69 2.13
C ARG A 143 18.92 -10.60 1.23
N ASN A 144 19.69 -9.52 1.37
CA ASN A 144 20.90 -9.27 0.57
C ASN A 144 20.66 -9.46 -0.95
N VAL A 145 19.51 -9.01 -1.43
CA VAL A 145 19.14 -9.11 -2.84
C VAL A 145 20.08 -8.23 -3.65
N ALA A 146 20.72 -8.80 -4.68
CA ALA A 146 21.58 -8.03 -5.57
C ALA A 146 20.75 -6.98 -6.32
N GLU A 147 21.36 -5.84 -6.62
CA GLU A 147 20.67 -4.76 -7.34
C GLU A 147 20.10 -5.25 -8.68
N SER A 148 20.84 -6.08 -9.42
CA SER A 148 20.36 -6.68 -10.68
C SER A 148 19.09 -7.53 -10.52
N ASP A 149 18.86 -8.08 -9.33
CA ASP A 149 17.78 -9.01 -9.02
C ASP A 149 16.64 -8.36 -8.25
N TRP A 150 16.61 -7.02 -8.14
CA TRP A 150 15.64 -6.29 -7.30
C TRP A 150 14.18 -6.71 -7.55
N ARG A 151 13.83 -7.04 -8.80
CA ARG A 151 12.47 -7.46 -9.20
C ARG A 151 12.03 -8.74 -8.49
N SER A 152 12.96 -9.61 -8.12
CA SER A 152 12.65 -10.84 -7.38
C SER A 152 12.03 -10.54 -6.00
N ALA A 153 12.33 -9.39 -5.41
CA ALA A 153 11.83 -8.97 -4.10
C ALA A 153 10.57 -8.09 -4.17
N VAL A 154 10.16 -7.63 -5.36
CA VAL A 154 9.00 -6.75 -5.52
C VAL A 154 7.77 -7.54 -5.90
N PHE A 155 6.71 -7.40 -5.11
CA PHE A 155 5.37 -7.91 -5.44
C PHE A 155 4.64 -6.95 -6.38
N GLY A 156 4.66 -5.67 -6.04
CA GLY A 156 3.91 -4.66 -6.77
C GLY A 156 4.14 -3.27 -6.21
N TYR A 157 3.22 -2.37 -6.57
CA TYR A 157 3.31 -0.94 -6.25
C TYR A 157 1.95 -0.42 -5.78
N THR A 158 1.96 0.62 -4.97
CA THR A 158 0.78 1.36 -4.53
C THR A 158 1.08 2.86 -4.48
N GLY A 159 0.05 3.69 -4.56
CA GLY A 159 0.17 5.08 -4.13
C GLY A 159 0.29 5.14 -2.61
N MET A 160 1.08 6.09 -2.09
CA MET A 160 1.22 6.38 -0.67
C MET A 160 1.23 7.90 -0.48
N MET A 161 0.61 8.36 0.61
CA MET A 161 0.74 9.74 1.08
C MET A 161 1.54 9.73 2.38
N ASP A 162 2.78 10.24 2.37
CA ASP A 162 3.56 10.39 3.59
C ASP A 162 3.20 11.71 4.29
N ILE A 163 2.21 11.61 5.19
CA ILE A 163 1.78 12.76 5.96
C ILE A 163 2.72 13.00 7.12
N THR A 164 3.23 14.22 7.21
CA THR A 164 4.20 14.60 8.23
C THR A 164 3.84 15.92 8.90
N GLY A 165 3.87 15.91 10.23
CA GLY A 165 3.91 17.14 11.03
C GLY A 165 5.33 17.70 11.10
N ARG A 166 5.52 18.97 10.75
CA ARG A 166 6.79 19.69 10.80
C ARG A 166 6.84 20.56 12.06
N GLY A 167 7.92 20.38 12.83
CA GLY A 167 8.28 21.19 14.00
C GLY A 167 9.74 21.61 13.96
N GLU A 168 10.33 21.95 15.11
CA GLU A 168 11.77 22.30 15.19
C GLU A 168 12.62 21.06 14.86
N GLY A 169 13.44 21.17 13.81
CA GLY A 169 14.23 20.08 13.27
C GLY A 169 14.97 20.48 11.99
N ARG A 170 15.69 19.54 11.36
CA ARG A 170 16.39 19.79 10.08
C ARG A 170 15.41 20.32 9.03
N SER A 171 15.64 21.53 8.54
CA SER A 171 15.02 22.01 7.31
C SER A 171 15.69 21.33 6.12
N THR A 172 14.91 20.69 5.26
CA THR A 172 15.38 20.17 3.95
C THR A 172 15.52 21.28 2.91
N TRP A 173 15.04 22.48 3.24
CA TRP A 173 15.07 23.69 2.44
C TRP A 173 15.78 24.77 3.25
N GLY A 174 17.11 24.71 3.26
CA GLY A 174 18.00 25.74 3.78
C GLY A 174 18.89 26.25 2.65
#